data_AF-A0A8X6GBE5-F1
#
_entry.id   AF-A0A8X6GBE5-F1
#
_cell.length_a   1.000
_cell.length_b   1.000
_cell.length_c   1.000
_cell.angle_alpha   90.00
_cell.angle_beta   90.00
_cell.angle_gamma   90.00
#
_symmetry.space_group_name_H-M   'P 1'
#
loop_
_entity.id
_entity.type
_entity.pdbx_description
1 polymer ?
#
loop_
_entity_poly.entity_id
_entity_poly.type
_entity_poly.pdbx_seq_one_letter_code
_entity_poly.pdbx_strand_id
1 'polypeptide(L)'
;MYPNLLNVSLDALIKRAGGLKSRISRPPPTAPVHPDIKRIASQLPVEFDWRNVNGENYVSPVKNQGECGSCYAFSSLAMLESRLRIMTNNTLKVNLSPQDIVSCSKYSQEERNRSLFMKTVTNVTTQPYQMQHAGGSSTPFHEKRMKEKDEK
;
A
#
# COMPACT_ATOMS: atom_id res chain seq x y z
N MET A 1 0.60 22.24 -5.18
CA MET A 1 1.55 21.70 -6.18
C MET A 1 2.55 20.82 -5.42
N TYR A 2 2.98 19.67 -5.95
CA TYR A 2 3.89 18.74 -5.26
C TYR A 2 5.36 19.03 -5.63
N PRO A 3 6.11 19.83 -4.85
CA PRO A 3 7.45 20.29 -5.24
C PRO A 3 8.44 19.12 -5.43
N ASN A 4 8.22 18.02 -4.69
CA ASN A 4 9.00 16.79 -4.77
C ASN A 4 8.78 15.98 -6.08
N LEU A 5 7.85 16.40 -6.95
CA LEU A 5 7.59 15.76 -8.23
C LEU A 5 8.11 16.58 -9.43
N LEU A 6 8.56 17.82 -9.21
CA LEU A 6 8.94 18.73 -10.29
C LEU A 6 10.16 18.27 -11.10
N ASN A 7 11.06 17.49 -10.48
CA ASN A 7 12.31 17.04 -11.10
C ASN A 7 12.38 15.52 -11.27
N VAL A 8 11.23 14.85 -11.35
CA VAL A 8 11.13 13.40 -11.53
C VAL A 8 10.91 13.09 -13.01
N SER A 9 11.62 12.11 -13.56
CA SER A 9 11.47 11.72 -14.96
C SER A 9 10.09 11.10 -15.23
N LEU A 10 9.61 11.19 -16.47
CA LEU A 10 8.35 10.58 -16.86
C LEU A 10 8.35 9.05 -16.63
N ASP A 11 9.47 8.37 -16.88
CA ASP A 11 9.64 6.95 -16.61
C ASP A 11 9.48 6.62 -15.12
N ALA A 12 10.10 7.41 -14.24
CA ALA A 12 9.95 7.26 -12.80
C ALA A 12 8.52 7.51 -12.33
N LEU A 13 7.81 8.49 -12.92
CA LEU A 13 6.39 8.73 -12.64
C LEU A 13 5.51 7.55 -13.08
N ILE A 14 5.76 6.97 -14.25
CA ILE A 14 5.06 5.79 -14.75
C ILE A 14 5.30 4.58 -13.83
N LYS A 15 6.55 4.36 -13.42
CA LYS A 15 6.89 3.29 -12.46
C LYS A 15 6.19 3.48 -11.11
N ARG A 16 6.20 4.70 -10.55
CA ARG A 16 5.46 5.03 -9.32
C ARG A 16 3.95 4.76 -9.44
N ALA A 17 3.38 4.99 -10.62
CA ALA A 17 1.97 4.71 -10.92
C ALA A 17 1.64 3.21 -11.08
N GLY A 18 2.62 2.31 -10.98
CA GLY A 18 2.44 0.86 -11.16
C GLY A 18 2.62 0.41 -12.62
N GLY A 19 3.22 1.25 -13.47
CA GLY A 19 3.46 0.95 -14.88
C GLY A 19 2.40 1.53 -15.82
N LEU A 20 2.45 1.12 -17.08
CA LEU A 20 1.49 1.55 -18.09
C LEU A 20 0.11 0.93 -17.83
N LYS A 21 -0.96 1.73 -18.00
CA LYS A 21 -2.33 1.26 -17.84
C LYS A 21 -2.60 0.06 -18.75
N SER A 22 -3.04 -1.05 -18.17
CA SER A 22 -3.55 -2.17 -18.94
C SER A 22 -4.85 -1.77 -19.64
N ARG A 23 -4.97 -2.08 -20.93
CA ARG A 23 -6.24 -1.91 -21.66
C ARG A 23 -7.10 -3.14 -21.43
N ILE A 24 -8.14 -2.99 -20.62
CA ILE A 24 -9.19 -4.00 -20.51
C ILE A 24 -10.15 -3.80 -21.69
N SER A 25 -10.07 -4.70 -22.68
CA SER A 25 -10.84 -4.59 -23.94
C SER A 25 -12.36 -4.62 -23.72
N ARG A 26 -12.82 -5.32 -22.67
CA ARG A 26 -14.23 -5.42 -22.30
C ARG A 26 -14.35 -5.33 -20.78
N PRO A 27 -14.64 -4.16 -20.21
CA PRO A 27 -14.86 -4.05 -18.77
C PRO A 27 -16.09 -4.88 -18.38
N PRO A 28 -16.07 -5.55 -17.21
CA PRO A 28 -17.24 -6.25 -16.72
C PRO A 28 -18.40 -5.26 -16.53
N PRO A 29 -19.66 -5.66 -16.79
CA PRO A 29 -20.81 -4.81 -16.56
C PRO A 29 -20.93 -4.45 -15.08
N THR A 30 -21.47 -3.27 -14.78
CA THR A 30 -21.73 -2.84 -13.41
C THR A 30 -22.72 -3.77 -12.73
N ALA A 31 -22.44 -4.17 -11.49
CA ALA A 31 -23.36 -4.99 -10.71
C ALA A 31 -24.69 -4.24 -10.48
N PRO A 32 -25.85 -4.92 -10.57
CA PRO A 32 -27.14 -4.28 -10.33
C PRO A 32 -27.26 -3.85 -8.87
N VAL A 33 -27.84 -2.66 -8.64
CA VAL A 33 -28.08 -2.13 -7.30
C VAL A 33 -29.46 -2.59 -6.81
N HIS A 34 -29.49 -3.44 -5.78
CA HIS A 34 -30.74 -3.85 -5.14
C HIS A 34 -31.40 -2.68 -4.39
N PRO A 35 -32.74 -2.55 -4.35
CA PRO A 35 -33.43 -1.50 -3.60
C PRO A 35 -32.98 -1.38 -2.13
N ASP A 36 -32.66 -2.51 -1.50
CA ASP A 36 -32.13 -2.53 -0.14
C ASP A 36 -30.79 -1.82 0.01
N ILE A 37 -29.89 -1.98 -0.97
CA ILE A 37 -28.60 -1.28 -0.97
C ILE A 37 -28.83 0.23 -1.07
N LYS A 38 -29.79 0.67 -1.89
CA LYS A 38 -30.16 2.09 -2.01
C LYS A 38 -30.71 2.63 -0.69
N ARG A 39 -31.55 1.85 0.01
CA ARG A 39 -32.09 2.21 1.33
C ARG A 39 -30.98 2.30 2.39
N ILE A 40 -30.08 1.33 2.44
CA ILE A 40 -28.95 1.35 3.38
C ILE A 40 -28.04 2.55 3.10
N ALA A 41 -27.75 2.83 1.83
CA ALA A 41 -26.93 3.97 1.43
C ALA A 41 -27.53 5.31 1.89
N SER A 42 -28.87 5.46 1.88
CA SER A 42 -29.52 6.68 2.38
C SER A 42 -29.42 6.90 3.89
N GLN A 43 -29.01 5.88 4.65
CA GLN A 43 -28.81 5.96 6.11
C GLN A 43 -27.35 6.24 6.49
N LEU A 44 -26.43 6.26 5.52
CA LEU A 44 -25.03 6.58 5.79
C LEU A 44 -24.87 8.07 6.10
N PRO A 45 -23.88 8.43 6.92
CA PRO A 45 -23.55 9.83 7.17
C PRO A 45 -23.10 10.54 5.89
N VAL A 46 -23.33 11.85 5.81
CA VAL A 46 -22.90 12.69 4.69
C VAL A 46 -21.38 12.72 4.55
N GLU A 47 -20.68 12.68 5.69
CA GLU A 47 -19.23 12.64 5.77
C GLU A 47 -18.78 11.52 6.71
N PHE A 48 -17.72 10.82 6.34
CA PHE A 48 -17.17 9.75 7.13
C PHE A 48 -15.65 9.63 6.90
N ASP A 49 -14.90 9.54 7.99
CA ASP A 49 -13.44 9.38 7.95
C ASP A 49 -12.98 8.34 8.97
N TRP A 50 -12.41 7.22 8.49
CA TRP A 50 -11.83 6.18 9.34
C TRP A 50 -10.67 6.68 10.23
N ARG A 51 -10.10 7.85 9.90
CA ARG A 51 -9.06 8.50 10.72
C ARG A 51 -9.64 9.22 11.94
N ASN A 52 -10.95 9.44 11.97
CA ASN A 52 -11.65 10.12 13.06
C ASN A 52 -13.06 9.53 13.25
N VAL A 53 -13.13 8.36 13.88
CA VAL A 53 -14.39 7.78 14.34
C VAL A 53 -14.46 7.99 15.85
N ASN A 54 -15.24 8.99 16.29
CA ASN A 54 -15.35 9.39 17.70
C ASN A 54 -14.00 9.74 18.36
N GLY A 55 -13.07 10.37 17.61
CA GLY A 55 -11.72 10.68 18.09
C GLY A 55 -10.69 9.56 17.91
N GLU A 56 -11.11 8.38 17.45
CA GLU A 56 -10.22 7.23 17.21
C GLU A 56 -9.81 7.13 15.74
N ASN A 57 -8.53 6.82 15.51
CA ASN A 57 -7.96 6.61 14.18
C ASN A 57 -7.73 5.11 13.91
N TYR A 58 -8.39 4.59 12.89
CA TYR A 58 -8.31 3.18 12.48
C TYR A 58 -7.40 2.95 11.27
N VAL A 59 -6.76 3.99 10.72
CA VAL A 59 -5.91 3.91 9.53
C VAL A 59 -4.44 3.92 9.94
N SER A 60 -3.63 3.07 9.31
CA SER A 60 -2.18 3.05 9.54
C SER A 60 -1.47 4.29 8.96
N PRO A 61 -0.28 4.65 9.47
CA PRO A 61 0.49 5.75 8.92
C PRO A 61 0.76 5.57 7.43
N VAL A 62 0.83 6.69 6.70
CA VAL A 62 1.19 6.69 5.27
C VAL A 62 2.59 6.14 5.10
N LYS A 63 2.75 5.17 4.19
CA LYS A 63 4.04 4.54 3.85
C LYS A 63 4.50 4.97 2.45
N ASN A 64 5.79 4.85 2.18
CA ASN A 64 6.39 5.19 0.88
C ASN A 64 6.78 3.93 0.09
N GLN A 65 6.18 3.75 -1.08
CA GLN A 65 6.49 2.63 -2.01
C GLN A 65 7.71 2.89 -2.90
N GLY A 66 8.24 4.11 -2.93
CA GLY A 66 9.30 4.49 -3.86
C GLY A 66 8.90 4.28 -5.33
N GLU A 67 9.87 3.85 -6.15
CA GLU A 67 9.70 3.70 -7.60
C GLU A 67 9.42 2.25 -8.04
N CYS A 68 9.13 1.36 -7.09
CA CYS A 68 8.91 -0.06 -7.36
C CYS A 68 7.60 -0.35 -8.14
N GLY A 69 6.64 0.58 -8.12
CA GLY A 69 5.29 0.30 -8.64
C GLY A 69 4.49 -0.70 -7.80
N SER A 70 4.88 -0.92 -6.54
CA SER A 70 4.22 -1.86 -5.63
C SER A 70 2.95 -1.31 -4.97
N CYS A 71 2.25 -0.37 -5.60
CA CYS A 71 1.06 0.29 -5.02
C CYS A 71 0.00 -0.76 -4.60
N TYR A 72 -0.14 -1.83 -5.37
CA TYR A 72 -1.05 -2.95 -5.09
C TYR A 72 -0.76 -3.65 -3.76
N ALA A 73 0.52 -3.78 -3.38
CA ALA A 73 0.93 -4.40 -2.11
C ALA A 73 0.62 -3.47 -0.94
N PHE A 74 0.93 -2.18 -1.11
CA PHE A 74 0.68 -1.15 -0.09
C PHE A 74 -0.82 -0.95 0.16
N SER A 75 -1.63 -0.85 -0.89
CA SER A 75 -3.08 -0.68 -0.77
C SER A 75 -3.73 -1.88 -0.09
N SER A 76 -3.33 -3.10 -0.47
CA SER A 76 -3.87 -4.33 0.12
C SER A 76 -3.55 -4.46 1.61
N LEU A 77 -2.32 -4.14 2.01
CA LEU A 77 -1.92 -4.21 3.41
C LEU A 77 -2.50 -3.07 4.25
N ALA A 78 -2.56 -1.84 3.74
CA ALA A 78 -3.19 -0.74 4.46
C ALA A 78 -4.68 -1.03 4.75
N MET A 79 -5.39 -1.64 3.79
CA MET A 79 -6.76 -2.11 4.00
C MET A 79 -6.82 -3.20 5.09
N LEU A 80 -5.94 -4.20 5.03
CA LEU A 80 -5.91 -5.28 6.02
C LEU A 80 -5.59 -4.78 7.44
N GLU A 81 -4.59 -3.91 7.57
CA GLU A 81 -4.22 -3.25 8.83
C GLU A 81 -5.41 -2.47 9.41
N SER A 82 -6.11 -1.70 8.57
CA SER A 82 -7.28 -0.92 8.99
C SER A 82 -8.42 -1.84 9.40
N ARG A 83 -8.66 -2.92 8.66
CA ARG A 83 -9.69 -3.92 9.00
C ARG A 83 -9.41 -4.59 10.33
N LEU A 84 -8.15 -4.95 10.60
CA LEU A 84 -7.76 -5.51 11.91
C LEU A 84 -8.02 -4.50 13.03
N ARG A 85 -7.59 -3.25 12.87
CA ARG A 85 -7.85 -2.18 13.85
C ARG A 85 -9.34 -2.01 14.12
N ILE A 86 -10.18 -1.99 13.09
CA ILE A 86 -11.64 -1.87 13.23
C ILE A 86 -12.19 -3.08 14.01
N MET A 87 -11.86 -4.29 13.56
CA MET A 87 -12.37 -5.53 14.15
C MET A 87 -11.97 -5.72 15.61
N THR A 88 -10.76 -5.29 15.98
CA THR A 88 -10.22 -5.46 17.32
C THR A 88 -10.40 -4.22 18.19
N ASN A 89 -11.13 -3.21 17.72
CA ASN A 89 -11.25 -1.90 18.34
C ASN A 89 -9.89 -1.33 18.81
N ASN A 90 -8.94 -1.22 17.88
CA ASN A 90 -7.59 -0.70 18.08
C ASN A 90 -6.68 -1.49 19.06
N THR A 91 -7.11 -2.64 19.61
CA THR A 91 -6.24 -3.47 20.47
C THR A 91 -5.10 -4.13 19.68
N LEU A 92 -5.31 -4.42 18.39
CA LEU A 92 -4.28 -4.94 17.49
C LEU A 92 -3.89 -3.88 16.44
N LYS A 93 -2.70 -3.30 16.60
CA LYS A 93 -2.13 -2.31 15.67
C LYS A 93 -0.90 -2.88 14.95
N VAL A 94 -1.13 -3.75 13.98
CA VAL A 94 -0.05 -4.33 13.16
C VAL A 94 0.47 -3.33 12.11
N ASN A 95 1.74 -3.47 11.76
CA ASN A 95 2.39 -2.78 10.65
C ASN A 95 3.02 -3.85 9.75
N LEU A 96 2.30 -4.26 8.73
CA LEU A 96 2.62 -5.40 7.87
C LEU A 96 3.64 -5.01 6.81
N SER A 97 4.49 -5.98 6.43
CA SER A 97 5.55 -5.80 5.43
C SER A 97 5.01 -5.89 4.00
N PRO A 98 5.06 -4.80 3.20
CA PRO A 98 4.78 -4.87 1.77
C PRO A 98 5.79 -5.74 1.02
N GLN A 99 7.00 -5.91 1.57
CA GLN A 99 8.03 -6.72 0.95
C GLN A 99 7.63 -8.19 0.86
N ASP A 100 6.86 -8.71 1.82
CA ASP A 100 6.35 -10.08 1.76
C ASP A 100 5.50 -10.33 0.52
N ILE A 101 4.68 -9.35 0.13
CA ILE A 101 3.86 -9.43 -1.08
C ILE A 101 4.73 -9.23 -2.33
N VAL A 102 5.63 -8.24 -2.30
CA VAL A 102 6.48 -7.89 -3.46
C VAL A 102 7.46 -9.01 -3.80
N SER A 103 8.03 -9.68 -2.80
CA SER A 103 8.98 -10.78 -2.96
C SER A 103 8.33 -12.14 -3.24
N CYS A 104 7.06 -12.35 -2.85
CA CYS A 104 6.45 -13.70 -2.89
C CYS A 104 5.30 -13.86 -3.88
N SER A 105 4.93 -12.83 -4.65
CA SER A 105 3.85 -12.98 -5.63
C SER A 105 4.34 -13.73 -6.88
N LYS A 106 3.55 -14.70 -7.38
CA LYS A 106 3.84 -15.40 -8.64
C LYS A 106 3.90 -14.47 -9.87
N TYR A 107 3.32 -13.27 -9.76
CA TYR A 107 3.41 -12.24 -10.79
C TYR A 107 4.72 -11.43 -10.71
N SER A 108 5.44 -11.50 -9.59
CA SER A 108 6.74 -10.83 -9.39
C SER A 108 7.94 -11.78 -9.41
N GLN A 109 7.72 -13.10 -9.48
CA GLN A 109 8.76 -14.12 -9.40
C GLN A 109 8.69 -15.05 -10.63
N GLU A 110 9.69 -15.00 -11.51
CA GLU A 110 9.93 -16.03 -12.55
C GLU A 110 10.51 -17.34 -11.98
N GLU A 111 10.61 -17.50 -10.66
CA GLU A 111 11.26 -18.66 -10.07
C GLU A 111 10.32 -19.88 -9.98
N ARG A 112 10.63 -20.84 -10.86
CA ARG A 112 10.01 -22.16 -11.07
C ARG A 112 10.11 -23.16 -9.92
N ASN A 113 10.36 -22.77 -8.67
CA ASN A 113 10.56 -23.74 -7.58
C ASN A 113 9.42 -23.70 -6.56
N ARG A 114 8.59 -24.72 -6.72
CA ARG A 114 7.34 -25.06 -6.05
C ARG A 114 7.59 -25.45 -4.59
N SER A 115 7.65 -24.50 -3.67
CA SER A 115 7.23 -24.73 -2.28
C SER A 115 6.15 -23.71 -1.93
N LEU A 116 4.91 -24.14 -2.18
CA LEU A 116 3.68 -23.41 -1.94
C LEU A 116 3.36 -23.43 -0.45
N PHE A 117 4.20 -22.81 0.38
CA PHE A 117 3.74 -22.34 1.68
C PHE A 117 3.30 -20.90 1.49
N MET A 118 2.02 -20.62 1.67
CA MET A 118 1.53 -19.24 1.81
C MET A 118 2.34 -18.62 2.95
N LYS A 119 3.40 -17.87 2.62
CA LYS A 119 4.21 -17.20 3.63
C LYS A 119 3.29 -16.21 4.32
N THR A 120 3.12 -16.37 5.63
CA THR A 120 2.39 -15.41 6.45
C THR A 120 3.02 -14.04 6.29
N VAL A 121 2.21 -13.00 6.03
CA VAL A 121 2.71 -11.62 6.00
C VAL A 121 3.18 -11.25 7.40
N THR A 122 4.45 -10.87 7.48
CA THR A 122 5.13 -10.52 8.73
C THR A 122 5.03 -9.03 9.02
N ASN A 123 5.53 -8.63 10.20
CA ASN A 123 5.67 -7.22 10.54
C ASN A 123 6.81 -6.59 9.73
N VAL A 124 6.70 -5.31 9.41
CA VAL A 124 7.74 -4.55 8.69
C VAL A 124 9.08 -4.55 9.41
N THR A 125 9.11 -4.73 10.74
CA THR A 125 10.35 -4.86 11.51
C THR A 125 11.09 -6.16 11.24
N THR A 126 10.36 -7.24 10.94
CA THR A 126 10.93 -8.55 10.60
C THR A 126 11.40 -8.58 9.14
N GLN A 127 10.63 -7.95 8.25
CA GLN A 127 10.99 -7.85 6.84
C GLN A 127 10.84 -6.40 6.35
N PRO A 128 11.91 -5.60 6.41
CA PRO A 128 11.87 -4.21 5.95
C PRO A 128 11.63 -4.11 4.45
N TYR A 129 10.93 -3.05 4.04
CA TYR A 129 10.67 -2.79 2.63
C TYR A 129 11.93 -2.34 1.90
N GLN A 130 12.30 -3.05 0.82
CA GLN A 130 13.53 -2.86 0.05
C GLN A 130 13.33 -2.02 -1.21
N MET A 131 12.11 -1.56 -1.50
CA MET A 131 11.79 -0.78 -2.71
C MET A 131 12.07 -1.50 -4.04
N GLN A 132 12.11 -2.85 -4.02
CA GLN A 132 12.42 -3.65 -5.20
C GLN A 132 11.81 -5.06 -5.13
N HIS A 133 11.64 -5.68 -6.31
CA HIS A 133 11.31 -7.10 -6.45
C HIS A 133 12.51 -7.98 -6.07
N ALA A 134 12.27 -9.24 -5.71
CA ALA A 134 13.35 -10.13 -5.31
C ALA A 134 14.30 -10.36 -6.50
N GLY A 135 15.61 -10.20 -6.27
CA GLY A 135 16.64 -10.29 -7.31
C GLY A 135 17.03 -8.95 -7.97
N GLY A 136 16.33 -7.85 -7.68
CA GLY A 136 16.79 -6.51 -8.06
C GLY A 136 18.02 -6.09 -7.24
N SER A 137 19.06 -5.57 -7.90
CA SER A 137 20.24 -5.05 -7.20
C SER A 137 19.87 -3.81 -6.38
N SER A 138 19.96 -3.91 -5.05
CA SER A 138 19.79 -2.79 -4.14
C SER A 138 20.89 -1.75 -4.39
N THR A 139 20.55 -0.59 -4.93
CA THR A 139 21.39 0.60 -4.71
C THR A 139 20.93 1.24 -3.40
N PRO A 140 21.80 1.42 -2.39
CA PRO A 140 21.39 1.96 -1.11
C PRO A 140 20.95 3.42 -1.25
N PHE A 141 19.72 3.74 -0.83
CA PHE A 141 19.29 5.11 -0.66
C PHE A 141 20.02 5.71 0.55
N HIS A 142 20.98 6.59 0.29
CA HIS A 142 21.71 7.32 1.33
C HIS A 142 20.72 8.12 2.20
N GLU A 143 20.52 7.67 3.43
CA GLU A 143 19.90 8.42 4.51
C GLU A 143 20.79 9.62 4.86
N LYS A 144 20.58 10.76 4.19
CA LYS A 144 21.11 12.03 4.67
C LYS A 144 20.25 12.47 5.87
N ARG A 145 20.68 12.02 7.04
CA ARG A 145 20.32 12.51 8.36
C ARG A 145 20.37 14.05 8.35
N MET A 146 19.20 14.69 8.43
CA MET A 146 19.09 16.09 8.84
C MET A 146 19.71 16.19 10.24
N LYS A 147 20.91 16.76 10.32
CA LYS A 147 21.39 17.36 11.58
C LYS A 147 21.18 18.87 11.45
N GLU A 148 20.12 19.29 12.12
CA GLU A 148 19.89 20.58 12.73
C GLU A 148 21.20 21.32 13.02
N LYS A 149 21.34 22.50 12.39
CA LYS A 149 22.35 23.50 12.74
C LYS A 149 21.70 24.39 13.80
N ASP A 150 22.04 24.16 15.05
CA ASP A 150 21.90 25.19 16.08
C ASP A 150 23.24 25.91 16.27
N GLU A 151 23.17 27.16 15.83
CA GLU A 151 23.90 28.35 16.20
C GLU A 151 24.52 28.36 17.62
N LYS A 152 25.85 28.45 17.69
CA LYS A 152 26.58 29.46 18.48
C LYS A 152 28.04 29.57 18.05
#